data_AF-A0A060PR74-F1
#
_entry.id   AF-A0A060PR74-F1
#
_cell.length_a   1.000
_cell.length_b   1.000
_cell.length_c   1.000
_cell.angle_alpha   90.00
_cell.angle_beta   90.00
_cell.angle_gamma   90.00
#
_symmetry.space_group_name_H-M   'P 1'
#
loop_
_entity.id
_entity.type
_entity.pdbx_description
1 polymer ?
#
loop_
_entity_poly.entity_id
_entity_poly.type
_entity_poly.pdbx_seq_one_letter_code
_entity_poly.pdbx_strand_id
1 'polypeptide(L)'
;MTRLVAFKTNGLLKAFNKHNELIYQKEIHEQNTTQKLESTISNHYEFNGVKFGVCEGESVLEMQDYPKNLNFSRLNIVSLNDYLLFEKEPQDKEQQELIKEFLKIYNKNIEKGFYYLEPPFFKEKESELLDMRFENR
;
A
#
# COMPACT_ATOMS: atom_id res chain seq x y z
N MET A 1 12.42 -1.75 6.91
CA MET A 1 11.49 -2.08 8.02
C MET A 1 10.87 -3.42 7.70
N THR A 2 10.45 -4.20 8.70
CA THR A 2 9.86 -5.53 8.48
C THR A 2 8.43 -5.60 9.00
N ARG A 3 7.59 -6.41 8.36
CA ARG A 3 6.20 -6.63 8.74
C ARG A 3 5.84 -8.11 8.68
N LEU A 4 4.96 -8.55 9.58
CA LEU A 4 4.38 -9.89 9.51
C LEU A 4 3.34 -9.94 8.39
N VAL A 5 3.43 -10.94 7.52
CA VAL A 5 2.52 -11.19 6.40
C VAL A 5 1.85 -12.55 6.59
N ALA A 6 0.53 -12.62 6.49
CA ALA A 6 -0.25 -13.85 6.63
C ALA A 6 -0.26 -14.68 5.34
N PHE A 7 -0.06 -15.99 5.51
CA PHE A 7 -0.13 -17.01 4.47
C PHE A 7 -1.17 -18.06 4.86
N LYS A 8 -2.33 -18.02 4.21
CA LYS A 8 -3.46 -18.92 4.52
C LYS A 8 -3.25 -20.34 3.98
N THR A 9 -2.43 -20.50 2.94
CA THR A 9 -2.10 -21.79 2.34
C THR A 9 -0.60 -22.05 2.44
N ASN A 10 -0.21 -23.31 2.24
CA ASN A 10 1.18 -23.64 1.94
C ASN A 10 1.54 -23.23 0.51
N GLY A 11 2.84 -23.15 0.21
CA GLY A 11 3.28 -22.72 -1.11
C GLY A 11 4.70 -22.18 -1.17
N LEU A 12 5.06 -21.65 -2.33
CA LEU A 12 6.40 -21.10 -2.58
C LEU A 12 6.34 -19.57 -2.53
N LEU A 13 7.04 -18.99 -1.54
CA LEU A 13 7.30 -17.56 -1.45
C LEU A 13 8.57 -17.24 -2.25
N LYS A 14 8.48 -16.25 -3.14
CA LYS A 14 9.59 -15.73 -3.93
C LYS A 14 9.71 -14.23 -3.71
N ALA A 15 10.94 -13.71 -3.77
CA ALA A 15 11.18 -12.27 -3.84
C ALA A 15 11.94 -11.94 -5.13
N PHE A 16 11.54 -10.85 -5.76
CA PHE A 16 12.10 -10.37 -7.01
C PHE A 16 12.60 -8.94 -6.86
N ASN A 17 13.72 -8.62 -7.48
CA ASN A 17 14.22 -7.25 -7.51
C ASN A 17 13.46 -6.39 -8.54
N LYS A 18 13.89 -5.14 -8.73
CA LYS A 18 13.29 -4.19 -9.68
C LYS A 18 13.38 -4.59 -11.16
N HIS A 19 14.25 -5.54 -11.48
CA HIS A 19 14.45 -6.08 -12.84
C HIS A 19 13.70 -7.41 -13.04
N ASN A 20 12.81 -7.80 -12.12
CA ASN A 20 12.14 -9.10 -12.08
C ASN A 20 13.10 -10.30 -11.98
N GLU A 21 14.30 -10.10 -11.45
CA GLU A 21 15.23 -11.20 -11.17
C GLU A 21 14.90 -11.80 -9.81
N LEU A 22 14.81 -13.13 -9.74
CA LEU A 22 14.59 -13.87 -8.50
C LEU A 22 15.81 -13.72 -7.58
N ILE A 23 15.62 -13.16 -6.39
CA ILE A 23 16.70 -12.95 -5.42
C ILE A 23 16.56 -13.81 -4.17
N TYR A 24 15.37 -14.36 -3.94
CA TYR A 24 15.08 -15.19 -2.76
C TYR A 24 13.90 -16.12 -3.06
N GLN A 25 13.95 -17.33 -2.51
CA GLN A 25 12.82 -18.24 -2.49
C GLN A 25 12.78 -19.04 -1.18
N LYS A 26 11.58 -19.33 -0.69
CA LYS A 26 11.34 -20.12 0.51
C LYS A 26 10.00 -20.84 0.41
N GLU A 27 9.99 -22.12 0.77
CA GLU A 27 8.76 -22.89 0.90
C GLU A 27 8.10 -22.63 2.26
N ILE A 28 6.79 -22.45 2.24
CA ILE A 28 5.92 -22.33 3.41
C ILE A 28 5.15 -23.63 3.50
N HIS A 29 5.55 -24.51 4.43
CA HIS A 29 4.98 -25.85 4.54
C HIS A 29 3.63 -25.89 5.26
N GLU A 30 3.43 -24.98 6.22
CA GLU A 30 2.24 -24.93 7.08
C GLU A 30 1.25 -23.86 6.61
N GLN A 31 -0.04 -24.18 6.74
CA GLN A 31 -1.15 -23.25 6.45
C GLN A 31 -1.38 -22.29 7.63
N ASN A 32 -2.01 -21.16 7.35
CA ASN A 32 -2.34 -20.13 8.35
C ASN A 32 -1.12 -19.67 9.18
N THR A 33 0.02 -19.49 8.51
CA THR A 33 1.25 -18.99 9.13
C THR A 33 1.48 -17.52 8.84
N THR A 34 2.40 -16.91 9.57
CA THR A 34 2.90 -15.56 9.27
C THR A 34 4.39 -15.58 9.02
N GLN A 35 4.87 -14.81 8.05
CA GLN A 35 6.31 -14.60 7.83
C GLN A 35 6.67 -13.13 8.01
N LYS A 36 7.83 -12.88 8.61
CA LYS A 36 8.41 -11.54 8.72
C LYS A 36 9.13 -11.21 7.42
N LEU A 37 8.60 -10.25 6.66
CA LEU A 37 9.15 -9.82 5.37
C LEU A 37 9.61 -8.36 5.43
N GLU A 38 10.58 -8.01 4.61
CA GLU A 38 11.06 -6.63 4.46
C GLU A 38 10.06 -5.81 3.63
N SER A 39 9.90 -4.54 3.96
CA SER A 39 9.11 -3.61 3.16
C SER A 39 9.68 -3.50 1.74
N THR A 40 8.78 -3.34 0.77
CA THR A 40 9.12 -3.28 -0.64
C THR A 40 8.97 -1.86 -1.19
N ILE A 41 9.87 -1.48 -2.09
CA ILE A 41 9.84 -0.17 -2.78
C ILE A 41 9.79 -0.39 -4.29
N SER A 42 10.85 -0.99 -4.84
CA SER A 42 10.94 -1.35 -6.26
C SER A 42 11.02 -2.86 -6.51
N ASN A 43 11.26 -3.64 -5.45
CA ASN A 43 11.14 -5.09 -5.41
C ASN A 43 9.69 -5.51 -5.12
N HIS A 44 9.38 -6.80 -5.26
CA HIS A 44 8.10 -7.37 -4.87
C HIS A 44 8.25 -8.82 -4.42
N TYR A 45 7.24 -9.32 -3.73
CA TYR A 45 7.10 -10.74 -3.43
C TYR A 45 6.07 -11.39 -4.35
N GLU A 46 6.18 -12.71 -4.52
CA GLU A 46 5.19 -13.55 -5.18
C GLU A 46 4.94 -14.78 -4.32
N PHE A 47 3.68 -15.13 -4.09
CA PHE A 47 3.31 -16.35 -3.40
C PHE A 47 2.22 -17.08 -4.19
N ASN A 48 2.49 -18.32 -4.59
CA ASN A 48 1.60 -19.12 -5.43
C ASN A 48 1.11 -18.36 -6.69
N GLY A 49 2.00 -17.59 -7.32
CA GLY A 49 1.71 -16.78 -8.52
C GLY A 49 1.03 -15.43 -8.26
N VAL A 50 0.68 -15.11 -7.01
CA VAL A 50 0.11 -13.81 -6.64
C VAL A 50 1.23 -12.85 -6.23
N LYS A 51 1.35 -11.73 -6.95
CA LYS A 51 2.31 -10.66 -6.64
C LYS A 51 1.75 -9.70 -5.60
N PHE A 52 2.62 -9.27 -4.69
CA PHE A 52 2.26 -8.30 -3.65
C PHE A 52 3.49 -7.52 -3.17
N GLY A 53 3.22 -6.36 -2.57
CA GLY A 53 4.21 -5.58 -1.83
C GLY A 53 4.06 -5.76 -0.32
N VAL A 54 4.97 -5.16 0.43
CA VAL A 54 4.91 -5.03 1.88
C VAL A 54 5.15 -3.56 2.20
N CYS A 55 4.16 -2.89 2.78
CA CYS A 55 4.30 -1.52 3.30
C CYS A 55 4.22 -1.52 4.83
N GLU A 56 4.56 -0.38 5.42
CA GLU A 56 4.38 -0.15 6.86
C GLU A 56 2.90 -0.16 7.23
N GLY A 57 2.63 -0.12 8.52
CA GLY A 57 1.30 -0.14 9.10
C GLY A 57 1.16 -1.16 10.21
N GLU A 58 0.06 -1.05 10.94
CA GLU A 58 -0.23 -1.86 12.11
C GLU A 58 -0.78 -3.24 11.73
N SER A 59 -0.61 -4.21 12.63
CA SER A 59 -1.08 -5.60 12.47
C SER A 59 -0.45 -6.38 11.31
N VAL A 60 -0.83 -7.66 11.22
CA VAL A 60 -0.39 -8.60 10.19
C VAL A 60 -1.00 -8.22 8.83
N LEU A 61 -0.16 -8.12 7.81
CA LEU A 61 -0.58 -7.82 6.44
C LEU A 61 -1.19 -9.05 5.76
N GLU A 62 -2.36 -8.89 5.18
CA GLU A 62 -2.92 -9.82 4.20
C GLU A 62 -2.37 -9.48 2.81
N MET A 63 -1.74 -10.46 2.13
CA MET A 63 -1.06 -10.22 0.85
C MET A 63 -1.97 -9.63 -0.24
N GLN A 64 -3.28 -9.92 -0.20
CA GLN A 64 -4.26 -9.39 -1.17
C GLN A 64 -4.59 -7.92 -0.95
N ASP A 65 -4.37 -7.38 0.25
CA ASP A 65 -4.70 -5.99 0.57
C ASP A 65 -3.67 -5.02 -0.02
N TYR A 66 -2.47 -5.50 -0.40
CA TYR A 66 -1.40 -4.66 -0.95
C TYR A 66 -0.73 -5.28 -2.20
N PRO A 67 -1.46 -5.39 -3.33
CA PRO A 67 -1.02 -6.12 -4.52
C PRO A 67 0.11 -5.42 -5.32
N LYS A 68 0.34 -4.12 -5.09
CA LYS A 68 1.41 -3.35 -5.74
C LYS A 68 2.00 -2.34 -4.75
N ASN A 69 3.25 -1.96 -4.98
CA ASN A 69 3.88 -0.87 -4.22
C ASN A 69 3.25 0.46 -4.61
N LEU A 70 2.69 1.15 -3.63
CA LEU A 70 2.19 2.51 -3.76
C LEU A 70 3.22 3.50 -3.22
N ASN A 71 3.19 4.71 -3.76
CA ASN A 71 3.99 5.84 -3.30
C ASN A 71 3.23 7.13 -3.63
N PHE A 72 2.93 7.94 -2.61
CA PHE A 72 2.11 9.14 -2.76
C PHE A 72 2.92 10.45 -2.82
N SER A 73 4.23 10.39 -3.00
CA SER A 73 5.09 11.59 -3.13
C SER A 73 4.62 12.55 -4.22
N ARG A 74 4.03 12.02 -5.29
CA ARG A 74 3.53 12.77 -6.45
C ARG A 74 2.04 13.10 -6.36
N LEU A 75 1.35 12.69 -5.30
CA LEU A 75 -0.06 13.02 -5.11
C LEU A 75 -0.19 14.51 -4.81
N ASN A 76 -0.92 15.23 -5.66
CA ASN A 76 -1.23 16.64 -5.49
C ASN A 76 -2.43 16.79 -4.55
N ILE A 77 -2.21 17.42 -3.39
CA ILE A 77 -3.25 17.59 -2.37
C ILE A 77 -4.34 18.57 -2.81
N VAL A 78 -4.03 19.59 -3.62
CA VAL A 78 -5.06 20.48 -4.16
C VAL A 78 -6.01 19.69 -5.05
N SER A 79 -5.49 18.82 -5.92
CA SER A 79 -6.31 17.93 -6.76
C SER A 79 -7.14 16.95 -5.92
N LEU A 80 -6.56 16.37 -4.85
CA LEU A 80 -7.29 15.50 -3.93
C LEU A 80 -8.41 16.26 -3.20
N ASN A 81 -8.13 17.47 -2.73
CA ASN A 81 -9.10 18.31 -2.02
C ASN A 81 -10.23 18.76 -2.96
N ASP A 82 -9.91 19.19 -4.17
CA ASP A 82 -10.89 19.53 -5.22
C ASP A 82 -11.81 18.34 -5.54
N TYR A 83 -11.22 17.14 -5.65
CA TYR A 83 -11.97 15.91 -5.88
C TYR A 83 -12.91 15.61 -4.71
N LEU A 84 -12.44 15.73 -3.47
CA LEU A 84 -13.23 15.41 -2.27
C LEU A 84 -14.35 16.42 -1.97
N LEU A 85 -14.17 17.70 -2.31
CA LEU A 85 -15.15 18.76 -2.00
C LEU A 85 -16.09 19.09 -3.16
N PHE A 86 -15.60 19.03 -4.39
CA PHE A 86 -16.32 19.48 -5.58
C PHE A 86 -16.55 18.37 -6.60
N GLU A 87 -16.16 17.12 -6.28
CA GLU A 87 -16.23 15.98 -7.21
C GLU A 87 -15.49 16.24 -8.54
N LYS A 88 -14.52 17.15 -8.50
CA LYS A 88 -13.77 17.59 -9.68
C LYS A 88 -12.60 16.66 -9.94
N GLU A 89 -12.73 15.80 -10.95
CA GLU A 89 -11.64 14.92 -11.37
C GLU A 89 -10.46 15.72 -11.97
N PRO A 90 -9.20 15.37 -11.63
CA PRO A 90 -8.05 15.97 -12.29
C PRO A 90 -7.99 15.51 -13.76
N GLN A 91 -7.51 16.38 -14.64
CA GLN A 91 -7.30 16.03 -16.06
C GLN A 91 -6.10 15.08 -16.24
N ASP A 92 -5.15 15.12 -15.30
CA ASP A 92 -3.98 14.27 -15.31
C ASP A 92 -4.32 12.85 -14.86
N LYS A 93 -4.07 11.86 -15.73
CA LYS A 93 -4.40 10.45 -15.47
C LYS A 93 -3.62 9.87 -14.30
N GLU A 94 -2.38 10.32 -14.09
CA GLU A 94 -1.58 9.86 -12.95
C GLU A 94 -2.21 10.33 -11.63
N GLN A 95 -2.65 11.59 -11.54
CA GLN A 95 -3.40 12.08 -10.38
C GLN A 95 -4.71 11.33 -10.15
N GLN A 96 -5.45 11.00 -11.22
CA GLN A 96 -6.67 10.19 -11.09
C GLN A 96 -6.37 8.83 -10.44
N GLU A 97 -5.32 8.14 -10.88
CA GLU A 97 -4.91 6.86 -10.30
C GLU A 97 -4.43 7.02 -8.85
N LEU A 98 -3.58 8.01 -8.57
CA LEU A 98 -3.06 8.26 -7.22
C LEU A 98 -4.18 8.59 -6.23
N ILE A 99 -5.16 9.42 -6.60
CA ILE A 99 -6.32 9.73 -5.76
C ILE A 99 -7.11 8.45 -5.48
N LYS A 100 -7.40 7.64 -6.51
CA LYS A 100 -8.15 6.40 -6.35
C LYS A 100 -7.43 5.41 -5.43
N GLU A 101 -6.12 5.23 -5.58
CA GLU A 101 -5.33 4.36 -4.71
C GLU A 101 -5.24 4.92 -3.29
N PHE A 102 -5.08 6.25 -3.13
CA PHE A 102 -5.06 6.90 -1.82
C PHE A 102 -6.38 6.65 -1.07
N LEU A 103 -7.52 6.88 -1.71
CA LEU A 103 -8.85 6.64 -1.11
C LEU A 103 -9.10 5.16 -0.82
N LYS A 104 -8.58 4.25 -1.66
CA LYS A 104 -8.67 2.81 -1.39
C LYS A 104 -7.92 2.43 -0.11
N ILE A 105 -6.72 2.96 0.09
CA ILE A 105 -5.94 2.78 1.33
C ILE A 105 -6.68 3.41 2.50
N TYR A 106 -7.19 4.62 2.34
CA TYR A 106 -7.96 5.32 3.37
C TYR A 106 -9.17 4.51 3.85
N ASN A 107 -10.00 4.03 2.91
CA ASN A 107 -11.16 3.19 3.21
C ASN A 107 -10.75 1.88 3.89
N LYS A 108 -9.64 1.28 3.48
CA LYS A 108 -9.14 0.05 4.10
C LYS A 108 -8.66 0.29 5.55
N ASN A 109 -8.02 1.43 5.81
CA ASN A 109 -7.62 1.82 7.15
C ASN A 109 -8.84 2.09 8.04
N ILE A 110 -9.89 2.75 7.52
CA ILE A 110 -11.17 2.91 8.22
C ILE A 110 -11.80 1.53 8.54
N GLU A 111 -11.87 0.63 7.56
CA GLU A 111 -12.43 -0.73 7.74
C GLU A 111 -11.72 -1.47 8.89
N LYS A 112 -10.41 -1.28 9.03
CA LYS A 112 -9.60 -1.91 10.07
C LYS A 112 -9.61 -1.16 11.40
N GLY A 113 -9.91 0.15 11.38
CA GLY A 113 -9.96 1.02 12.56
C GLY A 113 -8.60 1.55 13.03
N PHE A 114 -7.55 1.43 12.20
CA PHE A 114 -6.18 1.89 12.48
C PHE A 114 -5.39 2.07 11.18
N TYR A 115 -4.14 2.56 11.24
CA TYR A 115 -3.25 2.68 10.08
C TYR A 115 -2.74 1.31 9.61
N TYR A 116 -3.64 0.50 9.06
CA TYR A 116 -3.35 -0.85 8.60
C TYR A 116 -2.41 -0.87 7.39
N LEU A 117 -2.60 0.02 6.44
CA LEU A 117 -1.71 0.22 5.30
C LEU A 117 -1.16 1.63 5.38
N GLU A 118 0.16 1.73 5.47
CA GLU A 118 0.89 3.00 5.49
C GLU A 118 1.97 2.97 4.39
N PRO A 119 1.57 3.11 3.11
CA PRO A 119 2.52 3.30 2.03
C PRO A 119 3.34 4.59 2.20
N PRO A 120 4.52 4.69 1.57
CA PRO A 120 5.30 5.92 1.55
C PRO A 120 4.46 7.16 1.18
N PHE A 121 4.62 8.22 1.96
CA PHE A 121 3.94 9.51 1.82
C PHE A 121 2.43 9.50 2.15
N PHE A 122 1.85 8.41 2.65
CA PHE A 122 0.41 8.37 2.94
C PHE A 122 0.02 9.32 4.09
N LYS A 123 0.69 9.24 5.24
CA LYS A 123 0.38 10.09 6.41
C LYS A 123 0.72 11.55 6.18
N GLU A 124 1.80 11.82 5.45
CA GLU A 124 2.18 13.18 5.07
C GLU A 124 1.08 13.82 4.22
N LYS A 125 0.56 13.08 3.23
CA LYS A 125 -0.55 13.54 2.39
C LYS A 125 -1.87 13.68 3.14
N GLU A 126 -2.14 12.83 4.11
CA GLU A 126 -3.28 13.00 5.02
C GLU A 126 -3.13 14.27 5.86
N SER A 127 -1.97 14.52 6.45
CA SER A 127 -1.70 15.72 7.25
C SER A 127 -1.85 16.99 6.40
N GLU A 128 -1.22 17.04 5.23
CA GLU A 128 -1.35 18.17 4.29
C GLU A 128 -2.83 18.46 3.93
N LEU A 129 -3.63 17.41 3.71
CA LEU A 129 -5.06 17.55 3.43
C LEU A 129 -5.84 18.11 4.63
N LEU A 130 -5.51 17.67 5.85
CA LEU A 130 -6.13 18.18 7.08
C LEU A 130 -5.75 19.65 7.31
N ASP A 131 -4.47 19.99 7.16
CA ASP A 131 -3.97 21.36 7.35
C ASP A 131 -4.66 22.33 6.40
N MET A 132 -4.83 21.96 5.12
CA MET A 132 -5.60 22.76 4.15
C MET A 132 -7.05 23.03 4.60
N ARG A 133 -7.66 22.14 5.39
CA ARG A 133 -9.04 22.32 5.89
C ARG A 133 -9.11 23.22 7.12
N PHE A 134 -8.04 23.30 7.89
CA PHE A 134 -7.98 24.15 9.09
C PHE A 134 -7.47 25.56 8.79
N GLU A 135 -6.61 25.74 7.78
CA GLU A 135 -6.12 27.07 7.35
C GLU A 135 -7.13 27.85 6.50
N ASN A 136 -8.11 27.17 5.86
CA ASN A 136 -9.19 27.82 5.11
C ASN A 136 -10.41 28.20 5.98
N ARG A 137 -10.26 28.29 7.31
CA ARG A 137 -11.30 28.76 8.25
C ARG A 137 -11.07 30.19 8.71
#